data_AF-A0A7C2T600-F1
#
_entry.id   AF-A0A7C2T600-F1
#
_cell.length_a   1.000
_cell.length_b   1.000
_cell.length_c   1.000
_cell.angle_alpha   90.00
_cell.angle_beta   90.00
_cell.angle_gamma   90.00
#
_symmetry.space_group_name_H-M   'P 1'
#
loop_
_entity.id
_entity.type
_entity.pdbx_description
1 polymer ?
#
loop_
_entity_poly.entity_id
_entity_poly.type
_entity_poly.pdbx_seq_one_letter_code
_entity_poly.pdbx_strand_id
1 'polypeptide(L)'
;MSQNVERFDAWIRSRFVDLNSELEEVYFAQADRANVEGVGDALKAAILEEGRVFVVALRDEGNTDEGFDRAFDVLGDLGLWLAALRRHELTNPAREEKSPFHEASALGMHIGASIGVVPRFATSHLSTHNAAVDGRPKSFTRLKDEKLFLDYNTRGIFAYKRAADALMRITPLGVSHPVAHTLFVDAKNALDDVAKWNDLLFRDLDIDRFFYSVRPYYKPYRVGRNEYRGANAGDFSGINEIDLLTGLCRANDPYYSQLLVDKMLFMRPEDQASLRDCMRRRDFLDIFLEAAETSKGRHWFQENARAFIAVCEAHGRAAAQHHDQLVARFIERPSEALDQQKLSQITASGPPLPVLLRSLEVLRDLRLAAPRQDIRTRHDDLARLKAMVG
;
A
#
# COMPACT_ATOMS: atom_id res chain seq x y z
N MET A 1 2.01 -21.21 -19.99
CA MET A 1 1.91 -19.77 -20.30
C MET A 1 1.42 -19.62 -21.73
N SER A 2 0.28 -18.96 -21.93
CA SER A 2 -0.26 -18.78 -23.27
C SER A 2 0.47 -17.67 -24.02
N GLN A 3 0.46 -17.77 -25.34
CA GLN A 3 1.05 -16.75 -26.21
C GLN A 3 0.37 -15.37 -26.02
N ASN A 4 -0.92 -15.34 -25.65
CA ASN A 4 -1.63 -14.09 -25.39
C ASN A 4 -1.10 -13.39 -24.14
N VAL A 5 -0.82 -14.15 -23.07
CA VAL A 5 -0.24 -13.62 -21.83
C VAL A 5 1.15 -13.03 -22.10
N GLU A 6 2.03 -13.78 -22.78
CA GLU A 6 3.38 -13.31 -23.11
C GLU A 6 3.37 -12.03 -23.94
N ARG A 7 2.46 -11.95 -24.91
CA ARG A 7 2.33 -10.76 -25.77
C ARG A 7 1.82 -9.54 -24.99
N PHE A 8 0.90 -9.74 -24.05
CA PHE A 8 0.39 -8.63 -23.24
C PHE A 8 1.45 -8.13 -22.24
N ASP A 9 2.12 -9.04 -21.52
CA ASP A 9 3.22 -8.71 -20.61
C ASP A 9 4.35 -7.98 -21.36
N ALA A 10 4.74 -8.47 -22.54
CA ALA A 10 5.74 -7.83 -23.37
C ALA A 10 5.33 -6.41 -23.80
N TRP A 11 4.06 -6.18 -24.13
CA TRP A 11 3.54 -4.85 -24.46
C TRP A 11 3.55 -3.92 -23.24
N ILE A 12 3.11 -4.40 -22.07
CA ILE A 12 3.15 -3.67 -20.79
C ILE A 12 4.57 -3.24 -20.44
N ARG A 13 5.58 -4.07 -20.72
CA ARG A 13 7.00 -3.76 -20.43
C ARG A 13 7.67 -2.85 -21.45
N SER A 14 7.04 -2.60 -22.61
CA SER A 14 7.66 -1.89 -23.72
C SER A 14 6.80 -0.69 -24.16
N ARG A 15 5.94 -0.90 -25.15
CA ARG A 15 5.17 0.14 -25.82
C ARG A 15 4.22 0.87 -24.88
N PHE A 16 3.65 0.18 -23.89
CA PHE A 16 2.86 0.82 -22.82
C PHE A 16 3.67 1.88 -22.07
N VAL A 17 4.91 1.54 -21.70
CA VAL A 17 5.84 2.43 -21.00
C VAL A 17 6.27 3.59 -21.90
N ASP A 18 6.51 3.36 -23.20
CA ASP A 18 6.76 4.43 -24.18
C ASP A 18 5.64 5.47 -24.19
N LEU A 19 4.41 5.01 -24.44
CA LEU A 19 3.25 5.87 -24.63
C LEU A 19 2.93 6.69 -23.38
N ASN A 20 2.96 6.06 -22.20
CA ASN A 20 2.76 6.76 -20.94
C ASN A 20 3.88 7.79 -20.68
N SER A 21 5.14 7.44 -20.94
CA SER A 21 6.26 8.38 -20.72
C SER A 21 6.18 9.60 -21.63
N GLU A 22 5.84 9.39 -22.91
CA GLU A 22 5.63 10.50 -23.85
C GLU A 22 4.48 11.41 -23.40
N LEU A 23 3.36 10.82 -22.94
CA LEU A 23 2.25 11.59 -22.38
C LEU A 23 2.67 12.39 -21.15
N GLU A 24 3.43 11.81 -20.21
CA GLU A 24 3.91 12.53 -19.03
C GLU A 24 4.74 13.76 -19.38
N GLU A 25 5.64 13.66 -20.35
CA GLU A 25 6.45 14.81 -20.77
C GLU A 25 5.60 15.91 -21.38
N VAL A 26 4.60 15.56 -22.20
CA VAL A 26 3.68 16.55 -22.77
C VAL A 26 2.86 17.22 -21.66
N TYR A 27 2.36 16.45 -20.68
CA TYR A 27 1.59 17.02 -19.58
C TYR A 27 2.44 17.96 -18.72
N PHE A 28 3.65 17.51 -18.37
CA PHE A 28 4.55 18.23 -17.47
C PHE A 28 5.11 19.53 -18.08
N ALA A 29 5.20 19.61 -19.41
CA ALA A 29 5.62 20.80 -20.13
C ALA A 29 4.57 21.94 -20.15
N GLN A 30 3.30 21.64 -19.85
CA GLN A 30 2.24 22.65 -19.81
C GLN A 30 2.38 23.58 -18.60
N ALA A 31 1.79 24.78 -18.70
CA ALA A 31 1.60 25.66 -17.56
C ALA A 31 0.69 25.02 -16.49
N ASP A 32 -0.41 24.39 -16.93
CA ASP A 32 -1.26 23.55 -16.10
C ASP A 32 -0.85 22.08 -16.26
N ARG A 33 0.11 21.64 -15.43
CA ARG A 33 0.64 20.27 -15.45
C ARG A 33 -0.39 19.20 -15.08
N ALA A 34 -1.51 19.59 -14.48
CA ALA A 34 -2.61 18.67 -14.15
C ALA A 34 -3.60 18.51 -15.32
N ASN A 35 -3.57 19.39 -16.32
CA ASN A 35 -4.48 19.28 -17.47
C ASN A 35 -4.10 18.10 -18.36
N VAL A 36 -5.09 17.27 -18.65
CA VAL A 36 -4.99 16.17 -19.61
C VAL A 36 -6.02 16.30 -20.74
N GLU A 37 -6.96 17.23 -20.65
CA GLU A 37 -8.02 17.38 -21.66
C GLU A 37 -7.46 18.01 -22.94
N GLY A 38 -7.76 17.41 -24.09
CA GLY A 38 -7.29 17.86 -25.41
C GLY A 38 -5.79 17.71 -25.66
N VAL A 39 -5.07 16.99 -24.80
CA VAL A 39 -3.61 16.83 -24.86
C VAL A 39 -3.25 15.37 -25.15
N GLY A 40 -2.44 15.13 -26.17
CA GLY A 40 -1.89 13.81 -26.46
C GLY A 40 -2.92 12.77 -26.92
N ASP A 41 -4.04 13.18 -27.53
CA ASP A 41 -5.16 12.30 -27.85
C ASP A 41 -4.77 11.12 -28.76
N ALA A 42 -3.79 11.30 -29.66
CA ALA A 42 -3.26 10.21 -30.47
C ALA A 42 -2.55 9.13 -29.62
N LEU A 43 -1.78 9.53 -28.62
CA LEU A 43 -1.09 8.61 -27.69
C LEU A 43 -2.08 7.90 -26.78
N LYS A 44 -3.11 8.63 -26.29
CA LYS A 44 -4.20 8.04 -25.51
C LYS A 44 -4.98 6.99 -26.31
N ALA A 45 -5.32 7.31 -27.55
CA ALA A 45 -5.99 6.37 -28.46
C ALA A 45 -5.12 5.12 -28.70
N ALA A 46 -3.80 5.30 -28.86
CA ALA A 46 -2.86 4.17 -28.99
C ALA A 46 -2.86 3.28 -27.73
N ILE A 47 -2.77 3.85 -26.53
CA ILE A 47 -2.81 3.07 -25.27
C ILE A 47 -4.10 2.26 -25.19
N LEU A 48 -5.24 2.88 -25.49
CA LEU A 48 -6.55 2.22 -25.47
C LEU A 48 -6.62 1.09 -26.50
N GLU A 49 -6.42 1.40 -27.78
CA GLU A 49 -6.68 0.45 -28.86
C GLU A 49 -5.64 -0.69 -28.87
N GLU A 50 -4.36 -0.40 -28.65
CA GLU A 50 -3.33 -1.44 -28.57
C GLU A 50 -3.57 -2.38 -27.38
N GLY A 51 -3.83 -1.83 -26.19
CA GLY A 51 -4.11 -2.63 -24.99
C GLY A 51 -5.38 -3.47 -25.12
N ARG A 52 -6.44 -2.91 -25.74
CA ARG A 52 -7.71 -3.60 -25.94
C ARG A 52 -7.56 -4.89 -26.76
N VAL A 53 -6.68 -4.90 -27.76
CA VAL A 53 -6.41 -6.11 -28.57
C VAL A 53 -5.99 -7.29 -27.68
N PHE A 54 -5.09 -7.04 -26.73
CA PHE A 54 -4.62 -8.09 -25.81
C PHE A 54 -5.71 -8.52 -24.82
N VAL A 55 -6.45 -7.56 -24.27
CA VAL A 55 -7.52 -7.84 -23.30
C VAL A 55 -8.65 -8.67 -23.92
N VAL A 56 -9.03 -8.37 -25.17
CA VAL A 56 -10.03 -9.15 -25.90
C VAL A 56 -9.54 -10.58 -26.14
N ALA A 57 -8.29 -10.74 -26.60
CA ALA A 57 -7.70 -12.06 -26.82
C ALA A 57 -7.64 -12.91 -25.54
N LEU A 58 -7.22 -12.31 -24.41
CA LEU A 58 -7.19 -12.98 -23.11
C LEU A 58 -8.58 -13.35 -22.58
N ARG A 59 -9.57 -12.48 -22.78
CA ARG A 59 -10.96 -12.77 -22.42
C ARG A 59 -11.50 -13.96 -23.22
N ASP A 60 -11.25 -13.97 -24.53
CA ASP A 60 -11.75 -15.01 -25.43
C ASP A 60 -11.07 -16.37 -25.18
N GLU A 61 -9.84 -16.36 -24.68
CA GLU A 61 -9.14 -17.55 -24.21
C GLU A 61 -9.84 -18.22 -23.01
N GLY A 62 -10.53 -17.45 -22.17
CA GLY A 62 -11.29 -17.97 -21.03
C GLY A 62 -10.40 -18.39 -19.85
N ASN A 63 -10.91 -19.29 -19.00
CA ASN A 63 -10.16 -19.77 -17.84
C ASN A 63 -9.15 -20.85 -18.27
N THR A 64 -7.87 -20.59 -18.03
CA THR A 64 -6.78 -21.53 -18.34
C THR A 64 -6.25 -22.30 -17.12
N ASP A 65 -6.64 -21.91 -15.90
CA ASP A 65 -6.18 -22.49 -14.62
C ASP A 65 -4.64 -22.70 -14.52
N GLU A 66 -3.85 -21.71 -14.95
CA GLU A 66 -2.38 -21.76 -14.92
C GLU A 66 -1.79 -21.45 -13.51
N GLY A 67 -2.61 -21.55 -12.47
CA GLY A 67 -2.24 -21.29 -11.07
C GLY A 67 -2.28 -19.82 -10.65
N PHE A 68 -2.19 -19.60 -9.33
CA PHE A 68 -2.36 -18.28 -8.71
C PHE A 68 -1.41 -17.23 -9.27
N ASP A 69 -0.09 -17.49 -9.29
CA ASP A 69 0.90 -16.45 -9.63
C ASP A 69 0.73 -15.96 -11.08
N ARG A 70 0.29 -16.83 -11.99
CA ARG A 70 0.02 -16.45 -13.39
C ARG A 70 -1.26 -15.63 -13.51
N ALA A 71 -2.33 -16.06 -12.86
CA ALA A 71 -3.58 -15.30 -12.83
C ALA A 71 -3.37 -13.92 -12.19
N PHE A 72 -2.60 -13.85 -11.11
CA PHE A 72 -2.26 -12.61 -10.42
C PHE A 72 -1.41 -11.68 -11.30
N ASP A 73 -0.43 -12.20 -12.04
CA ASP A 73 0.39 -11.39 -12.95
C ASP A 73 -0.43 -10.80 -14.12
N VAL A 74 -1.32 -11.59 -14.73
CA VAL A 74 -2.25 -11.13 -15.77
C VAL A 74 -3.20 -10.05 -15.24
N LEU A 75 -3.71 -10.22 -14.03
CA LEU A 75 -4.52 -9.20 -13.37
C LEU A 75 -3.73 -7.91 -13.14
N GLY A 76 -2.44 -8.03 -12.82
CA GLY A 76 -1.50 -6.90 -12.73
C GLY A 76 -1.43 -6.12 -14.03
N ASP A 77 -1.18 -6.79 -15.15
CA ASP A 77 -1.08 -6.18 -16.48
C ASP A 77 -2.38 -5.51 -16.90
N LEU A 78 -3.51 -6.18 -16.71
CA LEU A 78 -4.84 -5.62 -16.97
C LEU A 78 -5.09 -4.38 -16.11
N GLY A 79 -4.75 -4.46 -14.82
CA GLY A 79 -4.93 -3.40 -13.85
C GLY A 79 -4.04 -2.18 -14.12
N LEU A 80 -2.80 -2.40 -14.57
CA LEU A 80 -1.87 -1.37 -15.02
C LEU A 80 -2.45 -0.62 -16.22
N TRP A 81 -2.94 -1.37 -17.22
CA TRP A 81 -3.57 -0.75 -18.37
C TRP A 81 -4.81 0.08 -17.98
N LEU A 82 -5.75 -0.48 -17.21
CA LEU A 82 -6.93 0.25 -16.71
C LEU A 82 -6.57 1.49 -15.89
N ALA A 83 -5.51 1.42 -15.08
CA ALA A 83 -5.02 2.55 -14.32
C ALA A 83 -4.45 3.66 -15.20
N ALA A 84 -3.74 3.32 -16.29
CA ALA A 84 -3.30 4.29 -17.27
C ALA A 84 -4.50 4.96 -17.97
N LEU A 85 -5.52 4.18 -18.37
CA LEU A 85 -6.75 4.75 -18.96
C LEU A 85 -7.42 5.72 -18.00
N ARG A 86 -7.47 5.38 -16.70
CA ARG A 86 -7.95 6.29 -15.65
C ARG A 86 -7.09 7.54 -15.56
N ARG A 87 -5.77 7.41 -15.51
CA ARG A 87 -4.83 8.55 -15.40
C ARG A 87 -4.97 9.53 -16.56
N HIS A 88 -5.24 9.02 -17.77
CA HIS A 88 -5.37 9.79 -19.00
C HIS A 88 -6.82 10.24 -19.30
N GLU A 89 -7.71 10.12 -18.30
CA GLU A 89 -9.13 10.54 -18.36
C GLU A 89 -9.96 9.87 -19.48
N LEU A 90 -9.52 8.69 -19.95
CA LEU A 90 -10.29 7.81 -20.85
C LEU A 90 -11.38 7.04 -20.10
N THR A 91 -11.29 6.96 -18.78
CA THR A 91 -12.38 6.57 -17.88
C THR A 91 -12.34 7.43 -16.63
N ASN A 92 -13.50 7.73 -16.06
CA ASN A 92 -13.61 8.46 -14.80
C ASN A 92 -14.88 8.06 -14.03
N PRO A 93 -14.78 7.56 -12.78
CA PRO A 93 -15.92 7.12 -11.99
C PRO A 93 -16.96 8.22 -11.72
N ALA A 94 -16.56 9.50 -11.74
CA ALA A 94 -17.45 10.64 -11.53
C ALA A 94 -18.35 10.96 -12.74
N ARG A 95 -18.01 10.45 -13.93
CA ARG A 95 -18.74 10.69 -15.19
C ARG A 95 -19.47 9.44 -15.70
N GLU A 96 -19.41 8.35 -14.94
CA GLU A 96 -19.80 7.02 -15.39
C GLU A 96 -20.62 6.30 -14.33
N GLU A 97 -21.69 5.61 -14.74
CA GLU A 97 -22.43 4.67 -13.87
C GLU A 97 -21.78 3.28 -13.81
N LYS A 98 -21.05 2.91 -14.88
CA LYS A 98 -20.31 1.66 -15.04
C LYS A 98 -19.08 1.91 -15.91
N SER A 99 -18.04 1.10 -15.75
CA SER A 99 -16.85 1.15 -16.59
C SER A 99 -17.22 1.04 -18.08
N PRO A 100 -16.66 1.90 -18.95
CA PRO A 100 -16.87 1.83 -20.39
C PRO A 100 -16.13 0.64 -21.03
N PHE A 101 -15.16 0.04 -20.32
CA PHE A 101 -14.35 -1.07 -20.80
C PHE A 101 -14.93 -2.40 -20.30
N HIS A 102 -15.96 -2.88 -21.01
CA HIS A 102 -16.73 -4.05 -20.62
C HIS A 102 -15.90 -5.34 -20.63
N GLU A 103 -15.07 -5.53 -21.65
CA GLU A 103 -14.21 -6.70 -21.82
C GLU A 103 -13.17 -6.79 -20.70
N ALA A 104 -12.54 -5.65 -20.40
CA ALA A 104 -11.58 -5.50 -19.32
C ALA A 104 -12.21 -5.74 -17.95
N SER A 105 -13.40 -5.18 -17.73
CA SER A 105 -14.16 -5.37 -16.49
C SER A 105 -14.52 -6.84 -16.27
N ALA A 106 -14.96 -7.53 -17.33
CA ALA A 106 -15.30 -8.95 -17.26
C ALA A 106 -14.06 -9.80 -16.90
N LEU A 107 -12.94 -9.57 -17.57
CA LEU A 107 -11.68 -10.29 -17.30
C LEU A 107 -11.17 -10.02 -15.87
N GLY A 108 -11.15 -8.76 -15.45
CA GLY A 108 -10.68 -8.37 -14.11
C GLY A 108 -11.54 -8.93 -12.99
N MET A 109 -12.87 -8.87 -13.12
CA MET A 109 -13.80 -9.46 -12.14
C MET A 109 -13.68 -10.98 -12.10
N HIS A 110 -13.53 -11.64 -13.26
CA HIS A 110 -13.34 -13.08 -13.32
C HIS A 110 -12.06 -13.49 -12.58
N ILE A 111 -10.92 -12.92 -12.94
CA ILE A 111 -9.65 -13.26 -12.31
C ILE A 111 -9.67 -12.91 -10.81
N GLY A 112 -10.03 -11.67 -10.46
CA GLY A 112 -10.05 -11.21 -9.08
C GLY A 112 -10.93 -12.07 -8.17
N ALA A 113 -12.15 -12.42 -8.62
CA ALA A 113 -13.04 -13.30 -7.87
C ALA A 113 -12.49 -14.73 -7.76
N SER A 114 -11.86 -15.25 -8.83
CA SER A 114 -11.32 -16.63 -8.85
C SER A 114 -10.14 -16.84 -7.90
N ILE A 115 -9.31 -15.82 -7.69
CA ILE A 115 -8.11 -15.91 -6.85
C ILE A 115 -8.20 -15.12 -5.53
N GLY A 116 -9.37 -14.53 -5.24
CA GLY A 116 -9.66 -13.89 -3.96
C GLY A 116 -8.97 -12.53 -3.75
N VAL A 117 -8.85 -11.72 -4.79
CA VAL A 117 -8.22 -10.38 -4.75
C VAL A 117 -9.08 -9.32 -5.45
N VAL A 118 -8.75 -8.05 -5.25
CA VAL A 118 -9.45 -6.93 -5.87
C VAL A 118 -9.28 -6.98 -7.41
N PRO A 119 -10.32 -6.72 -8.23
CA PRO A 119 -10.26 -6.88 -9.68
C PRO A 119 -9.56 -5.72 -10.40
N ARG A 120 -8.44 -5.24 -9.86
CA ARG A 120 -7.63 -4.13 -10.35
C ARG A 120 -6.16 -4.33 -9.97
N PHE A 121 -5.27 -3.43 -10.41
CA PHE A 121 -3.92 -3.46 -9.88
C PHE A 121 -3.92 -3.09 -8.38
N ALA A 122 -3.21 -3.90 -7.62
CA ALA A 122 -2.81 -3.73 -6.23
C ALA A 122 -1.30 -3.46 -6.08
N THR A 123 -0.88 -2.99 -4.91
CA THR A 123 0.51 -2.59 -4.60
C THR A 123 1.54 -3.67 -4.90
N SER A 124 1.22 -4.94 -4.63
CA SER A 124 2.14 -6.07 -4.86
C SER A 124 2.54 -6.23 -6.33
N HIS A 125 1.67 -5.93 -7.30
CA HIS A 125 1.99 -6.06 -8.73
C HIS A 125 3.14 -5.14 -9.19
N LEU A 126 3.32 -3.99 -8.51
CA LEU A 126 4.40 -3.05 -8.80
C LEU A 126 5.52 -3.06 -7.74
N SER A 127 5.44 -3.95 -6.76
CA SER A 127 6.43 -4.05 -5.67
C SER A 127 6.90 -5.49 -5.47
N THR A 128 6.40 -6.16 -4.44
CA THR A 128 6.83 -7.48 -3.97
C THR A 128 6.64 -8.61 -4.98
N HIS A 129 5.77 -8.42 -5.97
CA HIS A 129 5.42 -9.39 -7.02
C HIS A 129 5.54 -8.76 -8.41
N ASN A 130 6.58 -7.97 -8.60
CA ASN A 130 6.91 -7.33 -9.87
C ASN A 130 8.15 -7.98 -10.48
N ALA A 131 7.95 -9.09 -11.21
CA ALA A 131 9.07 -9.83 -11.78
C ALA A 131 9.86 -8.95 -12.77
N ALA A 132 11.18 -8.90 -12.59
CA ALA A 132 12.09 -8.22 -13.49
C ALA A 132 12.52 -9.13 -14.65
N VAL A 133 12.51 -8.59 -15.86
CA VAL A 133 13.09 -9.22 -17.06
C VAL A 133 14.33 -8.43 -17.44
N ASP A 134 15.49 -9.07 -17.48
CA ASP A 134 16.79 -8.41 -17.71
C ASP A 134 17.03 -7.19 -16.81
N GLY A 135 16.67 -7.32 -15.53
CA GLY A 135 16.80 -6.27 -14.52
C GLY A 135 15.74 -5.18 -14.57
N ARG A 136 14.70 -5.32 -15.42
CA ARG A 136 13.63 -4.33 -15.60
C ARG A 136 12.29 -4.86 -15.09
N PRO A 137 11.82 -4.40 -13.91
CA PRO A 137 10.46 -4.67 -13.46
C PRO A 137 9.43 -3.86 -14.28
N LYS A 138 8.15 -4.20 -14.18
CA LYS A 138 7.03 -3.44 -14.76
C LYS A 138 6.96 -2.04 -14.13
N SER A 139 6.52 -1.06 -14.91
CA SER A 139 6.24 0.32 -14.49
C SER A 139 5.19 0.94 -15.41
N PHE A 140 4.64 2.09 -15.04
CA PHE A 140 3.82 2.91 -15.92
C PHE A 140 4.67 3.68 -16.93
N THR A 141 5.79 4.24 -16.49
CA THR A 141 6.65 5.16 -17.24
C THR A 141 8.13 4.78 -17.08
N ARG A 142 9.02 5.54 -17.74
CA ARG A 142 10.48 5.48 -17.53
C ARG A 142 11.00 6.57 -16.58
N LEU A 143 10.10 7.29 -15.91
CA LEU A 143 10.49 8.39 -15.06
C LEU A 143 11.32 7.88 -13.88
N LYS A 144 12.42 8.60 -13.60
CA LYS A 144 13.28 8.33 -12.45
C LYS A 144 12.49 8.30 -11.15
N ASP A 145 11.57 9.24 -10.98
CA ASP A 145 10.79 9.39 -9.75
C ASP A 145 9.78 8.25 -9.54
N GLU A 146 9.24 7.67 -10.60
CA GLU A 146 8.45 6.45 -10.48
C GLU A 146 9.32 5.29 -9.98
N LYS A 147 10.51 5.13 -10.56
CA LYS A 147 11.44 4.09 -10.13
C LYS A 147 11.83 4.26 -8.65
N LEU A 148 12.18 5.47 -8.23
CA LEU A 148 12.52 5.76 -6.82
C LEU A 148 11.34 5.43 -5.91
N PHE A 149 10.13 5.85 -6.29
CA PHE A 149 8.91 5.55 -5.54
C PHE A 149 8.70 4.04 -5.40
N LEU A 150 8.75 3.28 -6.51
CA LEU A 150 8.55 1.82 -6.48
C LEU A 150 9.63 1.09 -5.68
N ASP A 151 10.90 1.45 -5.89
CA ASP A 151 12.04 0.79 -5.23
C ASP A 151 12.01 1.00 -3.70
N TYR A 152 11.84 2.24 -3.23
CA TYR A 152 11.84 2.52 -1.80
C TYR A 152 10.58 2.00 -1.11
N ASN A 153 9.41 2.06 -1.76
CA ASN A 153 8.21 1.40 -1.22
C ASN A 153 8.42 -0.11 -1.09
N THR A 154 9.02 -0.76 -2.09
CA THR A 154 9.32 -2.19 -2.04
C THR A 154 10.27 -2.54 -0.88
N ARG A 155 11.32 -1.75 -0.68
CA ARG A 155 12.25 -1.91 0.45
C ARG A 155 11.55 -1.71 1.80
N GLY A 156 10.71 -0.69 1.93
CA GLY A 156 9.90 -0.42 3.11
C GLY A 156 8.93 -1.56 3.42
N ILE A 157 8.22 -2.08 2.41
CA ILE A 157 7.29 -3.22 2.56
C ILE A 157 8.05 -4.45 3.06
N PHE A 158 9.20 -4.81 2.45
CA PHE A 158 9.98 -5.96 2.93
C PHE A 158 10.54 -5.75 4.34
N ALA A 159 10.90 -4.52 4.72
CA ALA A 159 11.33 -4.21 6.08
C ALA A 159 10.16 -4.40 7.08
N TYR A 160 8.96 -3.92 6.76
CA TYR A 160 7.78 -4.21 7.58
C TYR A 160 7.45 -5.71 7.65
N LYS A 161 7.55 -6.46 6.55
CA LYS A 161 7.34 -7.91 6.56
C LYS A 161 8.34 -8.62 7.48
N ARG A 162 9.63 -8.26 7.44
CA ARG A 162 10.64 -8.79 8.39
C ARG A 162 10.27 -8.49 9.85
N ALA A 163 9.80 -7.29 10.14
CA ALA A 163 9.38 -6.92 11.49
C ALA A 163 8.17 -7.75 11.96
N ALA A 164 7.15 -7.88 11.11
CA ALA A 164 5.96 -8.69 11.40
C ALA A 164 6.30 -10.17 11.62
N ASP A 165 7.14 -10.76 10.76
CA ASP A 165 7.60 -12.15 10.88
C ASP A 165 8.30 -12.42 12.21
N ALA A 166 9.18 -11.50 12.63
CA ALA A 166 9.90 -11.60 13.91
C ALA A 166 8.92 -11.57 15.09
N LEU A 167 7.94 -10.64 15.07
CA LEU A 167 6.91 -10.54 16.10
C LEU A 167 6.00 -11.78 16.12
N MET A 168 5.56 -12.27 14.96
CA MET A 168 4.72 -13.46 14.86
C MET A 168 5.38 -14.70 15.48
N ARG A 169 6.70 -14.85 15.34
CA ARG A 169 7.47 -15.94 15.95
C ARG A 169 7.54 -15.89 17.48
N ILE A 170 7.27 -14.75 18.10
CA ILE A 170 7.17 -14.64 19.57
C ILE A 170 5.87 -15.25 20.06
N THR A 171 4.80 -15.23 19.24
CA THR A 171 3.46 -15.66 19.68
C THR A 171 3.39 -17.10 20.22
N PRO A 172 4.03 -18.15 19.63
CA PRO A 172 4.06 -19.47 20.23
C PRO A 172 5.06 -19.63 21.40
N LEU A 173 6.05 -18.74 21.51
CA LEU A 173 7.10 -18.80 22.54
C LEU A 173 6.66 -18.12 23.84
N GLY A 174 5.91 -17.03 23.72
CA GLY A 174 5.55 -16.13 24.82
C GLY A 174 6.63 -15.08 25.10
N VAL A 175 6.20 -13.93 25.63
CA VAL A 175 7.07 -12.77 25.89
C VAL A 175 8.13 -13.02 26.96
N SER A 176 8.02 -14.09 27.75
CA SER A 176 8.99 -14.47 28.78
C SER A 176 10.10 -15.39 28.28
N HIS A 177 9.96 -15.92 27.06
CA HIS A 177 10.97 -16.78 26.48
C HIS A 177 12.25 -15.99 26.22
N PRO A 178 13.46 -16.52 26.53
CA PRO A 178 14.71 -15.78 26.34
C PRO A 178 14.96 -15.36 24.88
N VAL A 179 14.55 -16.20 23.92
CA VAL A 179 14.65 -15.86 22.48
C VAL A 179 13.70 -14.73 22.06
N ALA A 180 12.67 -14.40 22.85
CA ALA A 180 11.79 -13.27 22.54
C ALA A 180 12.57 -11.94 22.51
N HIS A 181 13.61 -11.77 23.33
CA HIS A 181 14.50 -10.61 23.25
C HIS A 181 15.08 -10.44 21.85
N THR A 182 15.70 -11.49 21.31
CA THR A 182 16.30 -11.48 19.97
C THR A 182 15.27 -11.11 18.91
N LEU A 183 14.07 -11.69 18.98
CA LEU A 183 13.01 -11.43 18.01
C LEU A 183 12.46 -9.99 18.12
N PHE A 184 12.36 -9.42 19.33
CA PHE A 184 12.02 -7.99 19.48
C PHE A 184 13.13 -7.08 18.91
N VAL A 185 14.40 -7.42 19.12
CA VAL A 185 15.53 -6.68 18.54
C VAL A 185 15.51 -6.75 17.01
N ASP A 186 15.25 -7.92 16.43
CA ASP A 186 15.10 -8.10 14.99
C ASP A 186 13.94 -7.25 14.43
N ALA A 187 12.80 -7.26 15.11
CA ALA A 187 11.65 -6.44 14.74
C ALA A 187 11.98 -4.94 14.78
N LYS A 188 12.65 -4.47 15.83
CA LYS A 188 13.08 -3.07 15.97
C LYS A 188 14.04 -2.68 14.85
N ASN A 189 15.05 -3.51 14.56
CA ASN A 189 16.03 -3.23 13.50
C ASN A 189 15.37 -3.15 12.13
N ALA A 190 14.40 -4.03 11.86
CA ALA A 190 13.60 -3.98 10.63
C ALA A 190 12.72 -2.72 10.55
N LEU A 191 12.18 -2.23 11.67
CA LEU A 191 11.45 -0.95 11.71
C LEU A 191 12.37 0.27 11.52
N ASP A 192 13.61 0.24 12.01
CA ASP A 192 14.58 1.28 11.71
C ASP A 192 14.99 1.27 10.21
N ASP A 193 15.05 0.10 9.58
CA ASP A 193 15.22 0.01 8.13
C ASP A 193 14.06 0.68 7.38
N VAL A 194 12.81 0.55 7.85
CA VAL A 194 11.67 1.29 7.27
C VAL A 194 11.95 2.78 7.30
N ALA A 195 12.31 3.32 8.48
CA ALA A 195 12.59 4.74 8.64
C ALA A 195 13.73 5.21 7.72
N LYS A 196 14.78 4.41 7.59
CA LYS A 196 15.90 4.64 6.67
C LYS A 196 15.45 4.71 5.21
N TRP A 197 14.65 3.76 4.73
CA TRP A 197 14.19 3.76 3.34
C TRP A 197 13.25 4.94 3.04
N ASN A 198 12.40 5.30 4.00
CA ASN A 198 11.56 6.47 3.92
C ASN A 198 12.39 7.77 3.83
N ASP A 199 13.41 7.95 4.67
CA ASP A 199 14.29 9.13 4.61
C ASP A 199 14.97 9.27 3.24
N LEU A 200 15.45 8.14 2.69
CA LEU A 200 16.07 8.12 1.36
C LEU A 200 15.05 8.49 0.27
N LEU A 201 13.82 7.98 0.34
CA LEU A 201 12.74 8.36 -0.57
C LEU A 201 12.46 9.87 -0.51
N PHE A 202 12.25 10.43 0.69
CA PHE A 202 11.87 11.84 0.84
C PHE A 202 12.98 12.80 0.43
N ARG A 203 14.23 12.37 0.51
CA ARG A 203 15.38 13.15 0.04
C ARG A 203 15.52 13.11 -1.47
N ASP A 204 15.28 11.96 -2.10
CA ASP A 204 15.64 11.73 -3.49
C ASP A 204 14.48 11.94 -4.48
N LEU A 205 13.22 11.86 -4.00
CA LEU A 205 12.00 11.98 -4.82
C LEU A 205 11.66 13.44 -5.13
N ASP A 206 11.49 13.77 -6.40
CA ASP A 206 11.00 15.09 -6.82
C ASP A 206 9.49 15.23 -6.53
N ILE A 207 9.14 16.28 -5.79
CA ILE A 207 7.76 16.54 -5.34
C ILE A 207 6.81 16.76 -6.53
N ASP A 208 7.22 17.57 -7.51
CA ASP A 208 6.39 17.93 -8.65
C ASP A 208 6.22 16.71 -9.58
N ARG A 209 7.31 16.02 -9.91
CA ARG A 209 7.26 14.82 -10.75
C ARG A 209 6.45 13.71 -10.09
N PHE A 210 6.58 13.51 -8.78
CA PHE A 210 5.74 12.56 -8.07
C PHE A 210 4.26 12.93 -8.16
N PHE A 211 3.93 14.18 -7.83
CA PHE A 211 2.54 14.63 -7.71
C PHE A 211 1.81 14.65 -9.06
N TYR A 212 2.46 15.13 -10.12
CA TYR A 212 1.87 15.29 -11.45
C TYR A 212 2.06 14.08 -12.37
N SER A 213 3.07 13.24 -12.16
CA SER A 213 3.42 12.16 -13.10
C SER A 213 3.44 10.74 -12.53
N VAL A 214 3.55 10.55 -11.21
CA VAL A 214 3.55 9.21 -10.60
C VAL A 214 2.20 8.92 -9.95
N ARG A 215 1.82 9.76 -9.00
CA ARG A 215 0.61 9.61 -8.20
C ARG A 215 -0.69 9.49 -9.02
N PRO A 216 -0.89 10.20 -10.15
CA PRO A 216 -2.15 10.12 -10.91
C PRO A 216 -2.49 8.72 -11.45
N TYR A 217 -1.53 7.80 -11.52
CA TYR A 217 -1.78 6.39 -11.86
C TYR A 217 -2.46 5.58 -10.74
N TYR A 218 -2.47 6.11 -9.51
CA TYR A 218 -3.08 5.48 -8.33
C TYR A 218 -4.50 6.00 -8.05
N LYS A 219 -5.17 6.60 -9.02
CA LYS A 219 -6.55 7.08 -8.88
C LYS A 219 -7.57 5.93 -8.75
N PRO A 220 -8.74 6.16 -8.11
CA PRO A 220 -9.88 5.27 -8.17
C PRO A 220 -10.43 5.14 -9.59
N TYR A 221 -10.93 3.96 -9.95
CA TYR A 221 -11.65 3.72 -11.19
C TYR A 221 -12.71 2.63 -11.05
N ARG A 222 -13.66 2.58 -11.99
CA ARG A 222 -14.69 1.54 -12.01
C ARG A 222 -14.18 0.26 -12.67
N VAL A 223 -14.53 -0.88 -12.07
CA VAL A 223 -14.47 -2.20 -12.71
C VAL A 223 -15.86 -2.80 -12.61
N GLY A 224 -16.50 -3.04 -13.76
CA GLY A 224 -17.93 -3.26 -13.82
C GLY A 224 -18.69 -2.02 -13.32
N ARG A 225 -19.56 -2.18 -12.33
CA ARG A 225 -20.33 -1.07 -11.72
C ARG A 225 -19.66 -0.47 -10.49
N ASN A 226 -18.75 -1.22 -9.87
CA ASN A 226 -18.15 -0.83 -8.60
C ASN A 226 -16.94 0.08 -8.83
N GLU A 227 -16.86 1.13 -8.03
CA GLU A 227 -15.65 1.95 -7.93
C GLU A 227 -14.69 1.31 -6.93
N TYR A 228 -13.43 1.15 -7.35
CA TYR A 228 -12.37 0.63 -6.49
C TYR A 228 -11.33 1.70 -6.29
N ARG A 229 -11.02 1.99 -5.02
CA ARG A 229 -9.93 2.90 -4.65
C ARG A 229 -8.59 2.46 -5.25
N GLY A 230 -7.68 3.43 -5.38
CA GLY A 230 -6.27 3.23 -5.67
C GLY A 230 -5.55 2.33 -4.67
N ALA A 231 -4.46 1.72 -5.13
CA ALA A 231 -3.56 0.95 -4.30
C ALA A 231 -2.72 1.87 -3.40
N ASN A 232 -2.50 1.45 -2.16
CA ASN A 232 -1.71 2.18 -1.16
C ASN A 232 -0.45 1.40 -0.80
N ALA A 233 0.65 2.09 -0.49
CA ALA A 233 1.88 1.48 -0.01
C ALA A 233 1.67 0.55 1.20
N GLY A 234 0.65 0.84 2.01
CA GLY A 234 0.24 0.03 3.15
C GLY A 234 -0.54 -1.25 2.81
N ASP A 235 -0.89 -1.56 1.55
CA ASP A 235 -1.75 -2.71 1.17
C ASP A 235 -1.02 -4.06 1.23
N PHE A 236 -0.58 -4.43 2.43
CA PHE A 236 -0.04 -5.73 2.82
C PHE A 236 -0.34 -5.95 4.31
N SER A 237 -0.17 -7.18 4.82
CA SER A 237 -0.55 -7.51 6.20
C SER A 237 0.42 -6.98 7.25
N GLY A 238 1.73 -7.04 6.99
CA GLY A 238 2.78 -6.84 7.98
C GLY A 238 2.65 -5.56 8.82
N ILE A 239 2.28 -4.42 8.24
CA ILE A 239 2.09 -3.18 9.01
C ILE A 239 0.92 -3.29 10.02
N ASN A 240 -0.14 -4.02 9.68
CA ASN A 240 -1.28 -4.26 10.56
C ASN A 240 -1.03 -5.40 11.55
N GLU A 241 -0.22 -6.39 11.18
CA GLU A 241 0.23 -7.42 12.13
C GLU A 241 1.06 -6.79 13.25
N ILE A 242 1.96 -5.86 12.92
CA ILE A 242 2.72 -5.10 13.93
C ILE A 242 1.77 -4.28 14.82
N ASP A 243 0.82 -3.55 14.21
CA ASP A 243 -0.19 -2.77 14.93
C ASP A 243 -0.95 -3.63 15.97
N LEU A 244 -1.37 -4.83 15.57
CA LEU A 244 -2.18 -5.74 16.40
C LEU A 244 -1.33 -6.50 17.43
N LEU A 245 -0.16 -7.02 17.07
CA LEU A 245 0.71 -7.76 17.99
C LEU A 245 1.31 -6.86 19.06
N THR A 246 1.62 -5.61 18.72
CA THR A 246 2.07 -4.62 19.72
C THR A 246 0.94 -4.11 20.59
N GLY A 247 -0.31 -4.28 20.15
CA GLY A 247 -1.51 -3.79 20.83
C GLY A 247 -1.73 -2.29 20.66
N LEU A 248 -0.93 -1.60 19.83
CA LEU A 248 -1.06 -0.18 19.53
C LEU A 248 -2.38 0.13 18.81
N CYS A 249 -2.85 -0.81 17.99
CA CYS A 249 -4.21 -0.81 17.46
C CYS A 249 -4.96 -2.07 17.91
N ARG A 250 -6.29 -2.06 17.79
CA ARG A 250 -7.15 -3.16 18.25
C ARG A 250 -8.14 -3.57 17.18
N ALA A 251 -8.28 -4.87 16.94
CA ALA A 251 -9.22 -5.40 15.96
C ALA A 251 -10.69 -5.23 16.36
N ASN A 252 -10.99 -5.03 17.65
CA ASN A 252 -12.35 -4.78 18.14
C ASN A 252 -12.72 -3.28 18.17
N ASP A 253 -11.82 -2.41 17.72
CA ASP A 253 -12.13 -1.00 17.49
C ASP A 253 -12.88 -0.85 16.14
N PRO A 254 -14.08 -0.24 16.10
CA PRO A 254 -14.86 -0.13 14.86
C PRO A 254 -14.13 0.61 13.74
N TYR A 255 -13.35 1.64 14.08
CA TYR A 255 -12.58 2.40 13.09
C TYR A 255 -11.47 1.53 12.49
N TYR A 256 -10.70 0.85 13.33
CA TYR A 256 -9.59 0.01 12.86
C TYR A 256 -10.08 -1.23 12.10
N SER A 257 -11.14 -1.90 12.58
CA SER A 257 -11.73 -3.06 11.88
C SER A 257 -12.25 -2.73 10.49
N GLN A 258 -12.93 -1.58 10.30
CA GLN A 258 -13.36 -1.14 8.97
C GLN A 258 -12.16 -0.92 8.04
N LEU A 259 -11.09 -0.29 8.54
CA LEU A 259 -9.84 -0.12 7.78
C LEU A 259 -9.28 -1.46 7.29
N LEU A 260 -9.30 -2.51 8.13
CA LEU A 260 -8.85 -3.85 7.74
C LEU A 260 -9.75 -4.45 6.66
N VAL A 261 -11.07 -4.34 6.79
CA VAL A 261 -12.05 -4.84 5.80
C VAL A 261 -11.81 -4.19 4.43
N ASP A 262 -11.63 -2.86 4.39
CA ASP A 262 -11.48 -2.08 3.16
C ASP A 262 -10.17 -2.36 2.40
N LYS A 263 -9.22 -3.08 3.01
CA LYS A 263 -7.94 -3.44 2.39
C LYS A 263 -7.71 -4.93 2.21
N MET A 264 -8.57 -5.81 2.75
CA MET A 264 -8.37 -7.27 2.66
C MET A 264 -8.18 -7.73 1.20
N LEU A 265 -9.03 -7.28 0.28
CA LEU A 265 -8.90 -7.70 -1.13
C LEU A 265 -7.70 -7.05 -1.85
N PHE A 266 -7.09 -6.01 -1.28
CA PHE A 266 -5.93 -5.34 -1.87
C PHE A 266 -4.60 -6.04 -1.56
N MET A 267 -4.59 -7.06 -0.70
CA MET A 267 -3.41 -7.87 -0.39
C MET A 267 -3.57 -9.29 -0.92
N ARG A 268 -2.44 -9.99 -1.10
CA ARG A 268 -2.43 -11.40 -1.52
C ARG A 268 -3.16 -12.29 -0.50
N PRO A 269 -3.74 -13.43 -0.90
CA PRO A 269 -4.45 -14.34 0.00
C PRO A 269 -3.64 -14.78 1.23
N GLU A 270 -2.32 -14.96 1.09
CA GLU A 270 -1.45 -15.33 2.21
C GLU A 270 -1.36 -14.21 3.26
N ASP A 271 -1.22 -12.96 2.80
CA ASP A 271 -1.26 -11.77 3.67
C ASP A 271 -2.66 -11.63 4.32
N GLN A 272 -3.75 -11.91 3.59
CA GLN A 272 -5.11 -11.91 4.17
C GLN A 272 -5.26 -12.95 5.28
N ALA A 273 -4.76 -14.17 5.05
CA ALA A 273 -4.83 -15.25 6.03
C ALA A 273 -4.02 -14.91 7.28
N SER A 274 -2.80 -14.40 7.11
CA SER A 274 -1.94 -13.98 8.22
C SER A 274 -2.56 -12.84 9.03
N LEU A 275 -3.16 -11.84 8.36
CA LEU A 275 -3.85 -10.75 9.05
C LEU A 275 -5.07 -11.23 9.83
N ARG A 276 -5.92 -12.09 9.25
CA ARG A 276 -7.07 -12.69 9.95
C ARG A 276 -6.62 -13.52 11.16
N ASP A 277 -5.51 -14.24 11.02
CA ASP A 277 -4.89 -14.99 12.11
C ASP A 277 -4.40 -14.05 13.23
N CYS A 278 -3.82 -12.91 12.88
CA CYS A 278 -3.36 -11.92 13.86
C CYS A 278 -4.51 -11.29 14.65
N MET A 279 -5.67 -11.05 14.02
CA MET A 279 -6.85 -10.43 14.66
C MET A 279 -7.43 -11.25 15.83
N ARG A 280 -7.10 -12.55 15.91
CA ARG A 280 -7.56 -13.47 16.96
C ARG A 280 -6.49 -13.80 18.00
N ARG A 281 -5.34 -13.11 17.97
CA ARG A 281 -4.23 -13.29 18.92
C ARG A 281 -4.28 -12.24 20.03
N ARG A 282 -3.63 -12.55 21.15
CA ARG A 282 -3.38 -11.61 22.24
C ARG A 282 -2.21 -10.69 21.88
N ASP A 283 -2.31 -9.41 22.23
CA ASP A 283 -1.21 -8.46 22.04
C ASP A 283 -0.17 -8.53 23.17
N PHE A 284 1.06 -8.15 22.85
CA PHE A 284 2.19 -8.22 23.78
C PHE A 284 2.10 -7.19 24.90
N LEU A 285 1.52 -6.00 24.66
CA LEU A 285 1.40 -4.97 25.69
C LEU A 285 0.51 -5.46 26.84
N ASP A 286 -0.66 -6.04 26.53
CA ASP A 286 -1.53 -6.65 27.54
C ASP A 286 -0.81 -7.79 28.29
N ILE A 287 -0.09 -8.66 27.58
CA ILE A 287 0.65 -9.78 28.20
C ILE A 287 1.74 -9.25 29.17
N PHE A 288 2.47 -8.20 28.80
CA PHE A 288 3.46 -7.59 29.69
C PHE A 288 2.80 -6.92 30.90
N LEU A 289 1.70 -6.20 30.72
CA LEU A 289 1.01 -5.54 31.83
C LEU A 289 0.44 -6.55 32.85
N GLU A 290 -0.07 -7.68 32.39
CA GLU A 290 -0.50 -8.79 33.25
C GLU A 290 0.70 -9.43 33.98
N ALA A 291 1.77 -9.73 33.26
CA ALA A 291 2.95 -10.37 33.85
C ALA A 291 3.67 -9.47 34.88
N ALA A 292 3.50 -8.15 34.79
CA ALA A 292 4.11 -7.19 35.71
C ALA A 292 3.72 -7.43 37.17
N GLU A 293 2.52 -7.96 37.44
CA GLU A 293 2.03 -8.24 38.80
C GLU A 293 2.93 -9.22 39.56
N THR A 294 3.49 -10.20 38.85
CA THR A 294 4.29 -11.29 39.46
C THR A 294 5.76 -11.25 39.06
N SER A 295 6.07 -10.63 37.93
CA SER A 295 7.36 -10.82 37.25
C SER A 295 8.12 -9.53 36.98
N LYS A 296 7.62 -8.36 37.38
CA LYS A 296 8.30 -7.06 37.10
C LYS A 296 9.78 -7.03 37.52
N GLY A 297 10.15 -7.69 38.61
CA GLY A 297 11.54 -7.72 39.09
C GLY A 297 12.41 -8.81 38.46
N ARG A 298 11.88 -9.63 37.55
CA ARG A 298 12.61 -10.74 36.91
C ARG A 298 13.44 -10.22 35.74
N HIS A 299 14.60 -10.83 35.51
CA HIS A 299 15.51 -10.46 34.42
C HIS A 299 14.81 -10.47 33.05
N TRP A 300 14.11 -11.56 32.72
CA TRP A 300 13.41 -11.71 31.44
C TRP A 300 12.40 -10.58 31.21
N PHE A 301 11.71 -10.13 32.27
CA PHE A 301 10.69 -9.09 32.15
C PHE A 301 11.34 -7.77 31.80
N GLN A 302 12.38 -7.42 32.57
CA GLN A 302 13.14 -6.19 32.39
C GLN A 302 13.78 -6.11 31.00
N GLU A 303 14.39 -7.18 30.54
CA GLU A 303 15.06 -7.26 29.24
C GLU A 303 14.07 -7.24 28.08
N ASN A 304 13.07 -8.13 28.10
CA ASN A 304 12.15 -8.30 26.98
C ASN A 304 11.17 -7.13 26.87
N ALA A 305 10.70 -6.55 27.99
CA ALA A 305 9.82 -5.39 27.95
C ALA A 305 10.55 -4.14 27.44
N ARG A 306 11.84 -3.95 27.76
CA ARG A 306 12.64 -2.87 27.17
C ARG A 306 12.78 -3.03 25.66
N ALA A 307 13.06 -4.24 25.19
CA ALA A 307 13.14 -4.53 23.75
C ALA A 307 11.78 -4.32 23.06
N PHE A 308 10.68 -4.74 23.69
CA PHE A 308 9.33 -4.51 23.19
C PHE A 308 8.96 -3.02 23.12
N ILE A 309 9.27 -2.22 24.15
CA ILE A 309 9.06 -0.76 24.12
C ILE A 309 9.81 -0.14 22.94
N ALA A 310 11.05 -0.57 22.68
CA ALA A 310 11.84 -0.08 21.56
C ALA A 310 11.20 -0.40 20.20
N VAL A 311 10.51 -1.54 20.06
CA VAL A 311 9.69 -1.88 18.87
C VAL A 311 8.53 -0.89 18.72
N CYS A 312 7.75 -0.66 19.78
CA CYS A 312 6.62 0.28 19.75
C CYS A 312 7.06 1.69 19.35
N GLU A 313 8.17 2.16 19.91
CA GLU A 313 8.72 3.48 19.58
C GLU A 313 9.25 3.55 18.15
N ALA A 314 9.92 2.49 17.65
CA ALA A 314 10.38 2.45 16.26
C ALA A 314 9.21 2.47 15.27
N HIS A 315 8.14 1.74 15.58
CA HIS A 315 6.93 1.73 14.76
C HIS A 315 6.23 3.09 14.75
N GLY A 316 6.07 3.71 15.92
CA GLY A 316 5.54 5.06 16.06
C GLY A 316 6.36 6.11 15.31
N ARG A 317 7.71 6.05 15.40
CA ARG A 317 8.60 6.93 14.64
C ARG A 317 8.42 6.79 13.13
N ALA A 318 8.37 5.56 12.62
CA ALA A 318 8.16 5.32 11.19
C ALA A 318 6.78 5.84 10.72
N ALA A 319 5.74 5.69 11.56
CA ALA A 319 4.40 6.21 11.27
C ALA A 319 4.35 7.75 11.24
N ALA A 320 4.97 8.41 12.22
CA ALA A 320 5.09 9.87 12.27
C ALA A 320 5.85 10.40 11.06
N GLN A 321 7.01 9.81 10.77
CA GLN A 321 7.83 10.17 9.62
C GLN A 321 7.07 10.03 8.30
N HIS A 322 6.34 8.93 8.10
CA HIS A 322 5.51 8.74 6.91
C HIS A 322 4.42 9.82 6.80
N HIS A 323 3.70 10.13 7.88
CA HIS A 323 2.66 11.15 7.85
C HIS A 323 3.24 12.56 7.64
N ASP A 324 4.17 12.96 8.49
CA ASP A 324 4.67 14.34 8.55
C ASP A 324 5.59 14.69 7.38
N GLN A 325 6.25 13.70 6.77
CA GLN A 325 7.12 13.93 5.61
C GLN A 325 6.48 13.56 4.28
N LEU A 326 5.87 12.36 4.13
CA LEU A 326 5.30 11.97 2.84
C LEU A 326 3.97 12.69 2.60
N VAL A 327 3.02 12.53 3.51
CA VAL A 327 1.65 13.03 3.31
C VAL A 327 1.64 14.55 3.24
N ALA A 328 2.28 15.22 4.21
CA ALA A 328 2.31 16.68 4.23
C ALA A 328 3.06 17.28 3.02
N ARG A 329 4.24 16.75 2.67
CA ARG A 329 5.09 17.37 1.63
C ARG A 329 4.69 17.00 0.20
N PHE A 330 4.26 15.75 -0.02
CA PHE A 330 4.01 15.23 -1.37
C PHE A 330 2.52 15.15 -1.72
N ILE A 331 1.61 15.37 -0.76
CA ILE A 331 0.16 15.34 -1.00
C ILE A 331 -0.49 16.65 -0.58
N GLU A 332 -0.36 17.06 0.68
CA GLU A 332 -1.07 18.23 1.22
C GLU A 332 -0.62 19.53 0.56
N ARG A 333 0.68 19.88 0.67
CA ARG A 333 1.21 21.13 0.11
C ARG A 333 0.98 21.30 -1.40
N PRO A 334 1.25 20.28 -2.25
CA PRO A 334 0.98 20.43 -3.68
C PRO A 334 -0.52 20.54 -4.00
N SER A 335 -1.41 20.09 -3.10
CA SER A 335 -2.86 20.20 -3.28
C SER A 335 -3.39 21.61 -3.01
N GLU A 336 -2.68 22.45 -2.24
CA GLU A 336 -3.09 23.83 -1.95
C GLU A 336 -3.13 24.72 -3.21
N ALA A 337 -2.31 24.39 -4.20
CA ALA A 337 -2.22 25.13 -5.46
C ALA A 337 -3.27 24.69 -6.50
N LEU A 338 -4.13 23.72 -6.19
CA LEU A 338 -5.12 23.17 -7.13
C LEU A 338 -6.52 23.76 -6.92
N ASP A 339 -7.24 23.92 -8.04
CA ASP A 339 -8.64 24.31 -8.02
C ASP A 339 -9.53 23.24 -7.37
N GLN A 340 -10.67 23.68 -6.82
CA GLN A 340 -11.62 22.85 -6.06
C GLN A 340 -12.15 21.62 -6.84
N GLN A 341 -12.28 21.72 -8.17
CA GLN A 341 -12.69 20.60 -9.02
C GLN A 341 -11.61 19.52 -9.11
N LYS A 342 -10.32 19.91 -9.17
CA LYS A 342 -9.17 19.00 -9.23
C LYS A 342 -8.90 18.34 -7.87
N LEU A 343 -9.21 19.03 -6.77
CA LEU A 343 -9.15 18.50 -5.39
C LEU A 343 -9.99 17.23 -5.18
N SER A 344 -11.11 17.07 -5.89
CA SER A 344 -11.95 15.87 -5.82
C SER A 344 -11.26 14.61 -6.36
N GLN A 345 -10.23 14.75 -7.20
CA GLN A 345 -9.53 13.65 -7.85
C GLN A 345 -8.16 13.32 -7.24
N ILE A 346 -7.85 13.95 -6.11
CA ILE A 346 -6.55 13.86 -5.44
C ILE A 346 -6.45 12.55 -4.65
N THR A 347 -7.49 12.11 -3.95
CA THR A 347 -7.34 10.97 -3.06
C THR A 347 -7.36 9.64 -3.82
N ALA A 348 -6.30 8.85 -3.66
CA ALA A 348 -6.29 7.46 -4.11
C ALA A 348 -7.36 6.63 -3.37
N SER A 349 -7.71 7.01 -2.14
CA SER A 349 -8.51 6.20 -1.22
C SER A 349 -10.03 6.41 -1.32
N GLY A 350 -10.51 7.36 -2.13
CA GLY A 350 -11.95 7.64 -2.30
C GLY A 350 -12.55 8.79 -1.47
N PRO A 351 -12.22 9.03 -0.18
CA PRO A 351 -12.83 10.12 0.57
C PRO A 351 -12.18 11.46 0.22
N PRO A 352 -12.85 12.61 0.45
CA PRO A 352 -12.25 13.93 0.28
C PRO A 352 -10.94 14.09 1.05
N LEU A 353 -9.99 14.88 0.52
CA LEU A 353 -8.65 15.06 1.11
C LEU A 353 -8.67 15.35 2.63
N PRO A 354 -9.51 16.26 3.16
CA PRO A 354 -9.54 16.52 4.61
C PRO A 354 -9.98 15.30 5.44
N VAL A 355 -10.86 14.46 4.89
CA VAL A 355 -11.30 13.23 5.56
C VAL A 355 -10.16 12.21 5.57
N LEU A 356 -9.44 12.08 4.45
CA LEU A 356 -8.26 11.23 4.37
C LEU A 356 -7.17 11.66 5.36
N LEU A 357 -6.83 12.95 5.40
CA LEU A 357 -5.79 13.47 6.29
C LEU A 357 -6.12 13.20 7.76
N ARG A 358 -7.37 13.43 8.20
CA ARG A 358 -7.82 13.09 9.55
C ARG A 358 -7.69 11.60 9.86
N SER A 359 -8.08 10.73 8.93
CA SER A 359 -7.92 9.28 9.11
C SER A 359 -6.45 8.88 9.23
N LEU A 360 -5.57 9.45 8.40
CA LEU A 360 -4.13 9.17 8.49
C LEU A 360 -3.51 9.70 9.78
N GLU A 361 -4.01 10.82 10.31
CA GLU A 361 -3.58 11.38 11.59
C GLU A 361 -3.99 10.49 12.76
N VAL A 362 -5.24 10.01 12.78
CA VAL A 362 -5.71 9.03 13.78
C VAL A 362 -4.82 7.80 13.78
N LEU A 363 -4.53 7.23 12.60
CA LEU A 363 -3.67 6.05 12.49
C LEU A 363 -2.22 6.32 12.94
N ARG A 364 -1.66 7.49 12.63
CA ARG A 364 -0.34 7.93 13.13
C ARG A 364 -0.33 7.94 14.65
N ASP A 365 -1.34 8.54 15.26
CA ASP A 365 -1.40 8.76 16.71
C ASP A 365 -1.69 7.49 17.50
N LEU A 366 -2.45 6.55 16.93
CA LEU A 366 -2.58 5.19 17.47
C LEU A 366 -1.20 4.50 17.55
N ARG A 367 -0.43 4.55 16.46
CA ARG A 367 0.91 3.94 16.39
C ARG A 367 1.96 4.64 17.25
N LEU A 368 1.82 5.93 17.48
CA LEU A 368 2.64 6.69 18.43
C LEU A 368 2.26 6.44 19.89
N ALA A 369 1.10 5.84 20.16
CA ALA A 369 0.46 5.88 21.47
C ALA A 369 0.38 7.31 22.02
N ALA A 370 -0.05 8.26 21.18
CA ALA A 370 -0.13 9.67 21.52
C ALA A 370 -1.22 9.93 22.59
N PRO A 371 -1.05 10.93 23.48
CA PRO A 371 -2.09 11.32 24.42
C PRO A 371 -3.23 12.02 23.67
N ARG A 372 -4.36 11.33 23.49
CA ARG A 372 -5.55 11.82 22.79
C ARG A 372 -6.78 11.62 23.67
N GLN A 373 -7.72 12.56 23.62
CA GLN A 373 -8.98 12.49 24.38
C GLN A 373 -10.16 12.03 23.51
N ASP A 374 -10.05 12.20 22.20
CA ASP A 374 -11.09 11.90 21.21
C ASP A 374 -11.01 10.47 20.66
N ILE A 375 -9.86 9.80 20.77
CA ILE A 375 -9.64 8.40 20.39
C ILE A 375 -8.93 7.64 21.51
N ARG A 376 -9.19 6.32 21.59
CA ARG A 376 -8.59 5.46 22.63
C ARG A 376 -7.21 4.96 22.19
N THR A 377 -6.15 5.59 22.69
CA THR A 377 -4.76 5.17 22.42
C THR A 377 -4.22 4.24 23.51
N ARG A 378 -2.99 3.73 23.33
CA ARG A 378 -2.25 2.96 24.35
C ARG A 378 -1.28 3.83 25.16
N HIS A 379 -1.51 5.14 25.23
CA HIS A 379 -0.60 6.09 25.87
C HIS A 379 -0.29 5.71 27.31
N ASP A 380 -1.32 5.61 28.15
CA ASP A 380 -1.18 5.34 29.59
C ASP A 380 -0.62 3.93 29.84
N ASP A 381 -1.06 2.94 29.05
CA ASP A 381 -0.60 1.56 29.13
C ASP A 381 0.90 1.46 28.86
N LEU A 382 1.37 2.11 27.78
CA LEU A 382 2.78 2.10 27.40
C LEU A 382 3.62 2.92 28.40
N ALA A 383 3.11 4.04 28.90
CA ALA A 383 3.75 4.82 29.96
C ALA A 383 3.90 4.01 31.26
N ARG A 384 2.87 3.25 31.63
CA ARG A 384 2.90 2.34 32.79
C ARG A 384 3.97 1.26 32.61
N LEU A 385 4.06 0.63 31.44
CA LEU A 385 5.10 -0.37 31.18
C LEU A 385 6.51 0.23 31.22
N LYS A 386 6.70 1.42 30.63
CA LYS A 386 7.98 2.17 30.70
C LYS A 386 8.41 2.43 32.13
N ALA A 387 7.49 2.87 33.01
CA ALA A 387 7.78 3.12 34.41
C ALA A 387 8.19 1.86 35.21
N MET A 388 7.89 0.65 34.70
CA MET A 388 8.27 -0.61 35.35
C MET A 388 9.69 -1.07 35.00
N VAL A 389 10.28 -0.56 33.92
CA VAL A 389 11.58 -1.01 33.39
C VAL A 389 12.59 0.11 33.15
N GLY A 390 12.18 1.36 33.44
CA GLY A 390 12.97 2.57 33.36
C GLY A 390 13.77 2.89 34.61
#